data_AF-A0A8J5LEZ9-F1
#
_entry.id   AF-A0A8J5LEZ9-F1
#
_cell.length_a   1.000
_cell.length_b   1.000
_cell.length_c   1.000
_cell.angle_alpha   90.00
_cell.angle_beta   90.00
_cell.angle_gamma   90.00
#
_symmetry.space_group_name_H-M   'P 1'
#
loop_
_entity.id
_entity.type
_entity.pdbx_description
1 polymer ?
#
loop_
_entity_poly.entity_id
_entity_poly.type
_entity_poly.pdbx_seq_one_letter_code
_entity_poly.pdbx_strand_id
1 'polypeptide(L)'
;MAMWLNLLNGLVIVPQEVVIGLGTFLKQFHPSHATQYIQYMGQYVRITAELAYGVYDPQILLDDPASEVLKSAFWLMYFCRFMGAPKSLVDSCLPPSLVAMLQM
;
A
#
# COMPACT_ATOMS: atom_id res chain seq x y z
N MET A 1 11.45 10.56 -13.26
CA MET A 1 10.10 10.45 -13.85
C MET A 1 9.88 9.15 -14.63
N ALA A 2 10.89 8.61 -15.33
CA ALA A 2 10.78 7.37 -16.12
C ALA A 2 10.69 6.07 -15.30
N MET A 3 11.25 6.04 -14.10
CA MET A 3 11.31 4.84 -13.27
C MET A 3 9.96 4.48 -12.60
N TRP A 4 9.11 5.49 -12.34
CA TRP A 4 7.73 5.29 -11.89
C TRP A 4 6.87 4.58 -12.96
N LEU A 5 7.11 4.88 -14.24
CA LEU A 5 6.45 4.20 -15.35
C LEU A 5 6.90 2.74 -15.49
N ASN A 6 8.18 2.45 -15.26
CA ASN A 6 8.70 1.09 -15.36
C ASN A 6 8.26 0.20 -14.19
N LEU A 7 8.08 0.74 -12.98
CA LEU A 7 7.50 0.03 -11.84
C LEU A 7 6.01 -0.31 -12.06
N LEU A 8 5.25 0.57 -12.72
CA LEU A 8 3.85 0.31 -13.08
C LEU A 8 3.68 -0.80 -14.14
N ASN A 9 4.71 -1.08 -14.94
CA ASN A 9 4.61 -2.06 -16.03
C ASN A 9 4.83 -3.51 -15.57
N GLY A 10 5.42 -3.74 -14.40
CA GLY A 10 5.63 -5.08 -13.81
C GLY A 10 4.75 -5.38 -12.60
N LEU A 11 4.12 -4.37 -12.02
CA LEU A 11 3.26 -4.48 -10.84
C LEU A 11 1.81 -4.52 -11.32
N VAL A 12 1.07 -5.56 -10.91
CA VAL A 12 -0.38 -5.74 -11.14
C VAL A 12 -1.06 -4.39 -11.32
N ILE A 13 -1.49 -4.10 -12.56
CA ILE A 13 -2.22 -2.88 -12.91
C ILE A 13 -3.51 -2.93 -12.12
N VAL A 14 -3.51 -2.31 -10.94
CA VAL A 14 -4.73 -2.02 -10.22
C VAL A 14 -5.49 -1.05 -11.11
N PRO A 15 -6.64 -1.44 -11.67
CA PRO A 15 -7.41 -0.53 -12.50
C PRO A 15 -7.80 0.67 -11.64
N GLN A 16 -7.58 1.88 -12.14
CA GLN A 16 -7.90 3.13 -11.43
C GLN A 16 -9.37 3.13 -10.96
N GLU A 17 -10.24 2.48 -11.73
CA GLU A 17 -11.65 2.27 -11.48
C GLU A 17 -11.90 1.52 -10.17
N VAL A 18 -11.06 0.55 -9.81
CA VAL A 18 -11.18 -0.20 -8.55
C VAL A 18 -10.89 0.72 -7.37
N VAL A 19 -9.87 1.55 -7.48
CA VAL A 19 -9.47 2.48 -6.41
C VAL A 19 -10.54 3.55 -6.19
N ILE A 20 -11.03 4.15 -7.28
CA ILE A 20 -12.12 5.13 -7.24
C ILE A 20 -13.41 4.47 -6.72
N GLY A 21 -13.74 3.28 -7.21
CA GLY A 21 -14.93 2.54 -6.83
C GLY A 21 -14.93 2.17 -5.35
N LEU A 22 -13.85 1.55 -4.85
CA LEU A 22 -13.69 1.21 -3.44
C LEU A 22 -13.72 2.46 -2.56
N GLY A 23 -12.99 3.51 -2.96
CA GLY A 23 -12.94 4.75 -2.22
C GLY A 23 -14.28 5.45 -2.10
N THR A 24 -15.04 5.50 -3.19
CA THR A 24 -16.41 6.04 -3.24
C THR A 24 -17.32 5.18 -2.38
N PHE A 25 -17.23 3.86 -2.51
CA PHE A 25 -18.01 2.90 -1.75
C PHE A 25 -17.79 3.06 -0.24
N LEU A 26 -16.56 3.24 0.22
CA LEU A 26 -16.27 3.44 1.65
C LEU A 26 -16.84 4.77 2.14
N LYS A 27 -16.62 5.85 1.40
CA LYS A 27 -17.08 7.21 1.76
C LYS A 27 -18.60 7.34 1.77
N GLN A 28 -19.33 6.57 0.94
CA GLN A 28 -20.79 6.65 0.87
C GLN A 28 -21.48 6.23 2.17
N PHE A 29 -20.88 5.32 2.94
CA PHE A 29 -21.41 4.91 4.25
C PHE A 29 -21.01 5.90 5.33
N HIS A 30 -19.71 6.23 5.40
CA HIS A 30 -19.19 7.24 6.32
C HIS A 30 -17.81 7.74 5.87
N PRO A 31 -17.51 9.05 5.93
CA PRO A 31 -16.22 9.60 5.54
C PRO A 31 -15.01 8.97 6.27
N SER A 32 -15.21 8.49 7.50
CA SER A 32 -14.13 7.86 8.28
C SER A 32 -13.72 6.48 7.77
N HIS A 33 -14.56 5.76 7.01
CA HIS A 33 -14.22 4.41 6.56
C HIS A 33 -13.04 4.40 5.60
N ALA A 34 -12.90 5.44 4.77
CA ALA A 34 -11.71 5.58 3.93
C ALA A 34 -10.45 5.76 4.78
N THR A 35 -10.51 6.53 5.86
CA THR A 35 -9.40 6.71 6.81
C THR A 35 -9.08 5.40 7.55
N GLN A 36 -10.08 4.68 8.02
CA GLN A 36 -9.91 3.38 8.69
C GLN A 36 -9.30 2.34 7.75
N TYR A 37 -9.73 2.32 6.49
CA TYR A 37 -9.15 1.46 5.47
C TYR A 37 -7.66 1.78 5.22
N ILE A 38 -7.31 3.07 5.15
CA ILE A 38 -5.90 3.50 5.02
C ILE A 38 -5.07 3.03 6.23
N GLN A 39 -5.60 3.19 7.45
CA GLN A 39 -4.93 2.74 8.66
C GLN A 39 -4.75 1.22 8.70
N TYR A 40 -5.79 0.47 8.32
CA TYR A 40 -5.74 -0.99 8.21
C TYR A 40 -4.67 -1.42 7.21
N MET A 41 -4.66 -0.85 6.00
CA MET A 41 -3.67 -1.17 4.98
C MET A 41 -2.26 -0.76 5.41
N GLY A 42 -2.10 0.32 6.17
CA GLY A 42 -0.83 0.70 6.79
C GLY A 42 -0.30 -0.38 7.74
N GLN A 43 -1.16 -0.89 8.63
CA GLN A 43 -0.80 -2.00 9.52
C GLN A 43 -0.49 -3.28 8.75
N TYR A 44 -1.28 -3.58 7.71
CA TYR A 44 -1.02 -4.72 6.84
C TYR A 44 0.38 -4.65 6.22
N VAL A 45 0.75 -3.51 5.62
CA VAL A 45 2.09 -3.32 5.03
C VAL A 45 3.20 -3.49 6.08
N ARG A 46 3.01 -2.97 7.29
CA ARG A 46 3.98 -3.12 8.39
C ARG A 46 4.18 -4.57 8.79
N ILE A 47 3.09 -5.28 9.06
CA ILE A 47 3.13 -6.68 9.49
C ILE A 47 3.74 -7.54 8.38
N THR A 48 3.36 -7.32 7.12
CA THR A 48 3.93 -8.05 5.98
C THR A 48 5.43 -7.75 5.84
N ALA A 49 5.87 -6.52 6.07
CA ALA A 49 7.30 -6.18 6.08
C ALA A 49 8.06 -6.84 7.24
N GLU A 50 7.48 -6.86 8.44
CA GLU A 50 8.06 -7.53 9.60
C GLU A 50 8.16 -9.06 9.38
N LEU A 51 7.18 -9.67 8.72
CA LEU A 51 7.21 -11.09 8.36
C LEU A 51 8.21 -11.38 7.24
N ALA A 52 8.31 -10.49 6.25
CA ALA A 52 9.23 -10.63 5.11
C ALA A 52 10.71 -10.48 5.50
N TYR A 53 11.02 -9.58 6.44
CA TYR A 53 12.38 -9.23 6.83
C TYR A 53 12.77 -9.70 8.25
N GLY A 54 11.84 -10.28 9.00
CA GLY A 54 12.05 -10.80 10.34
C GLY A 54 12.51 -12.26 10.37
N VAL A 55 12.97 -12.72 11.55
CA VAL A 55 13.41 -14.10 11.82
C VAL A 55 12.22 -15.01 12.12
N TYR A 56 11.18 -15.00 11.28
CA TYR A 56 10.00 -15.85 11.46
C TYR A 56 9.93 -16.96 10.41
N ASP A 57 9.36 -18.09 10.82
CA ASP A 57 9.41 -19.40 10.18
C ASP A 57 9.04 -19.35 8.67
N PRO A 58 9.87 -19.89 7.75
CA PRO A 58 9.67 -19.79 6.30
C PRO A 58 8.39 -20.45 5.75
N GLN A 59 7.60 -21.13 6.57
CA GLN A 59 6.50 -21.97 6.10
C GLN A 59 5.20 -21.22 5.76
N ILE A 60 5.11 -19.90 6.01
CA ILE A 60 3.85 -19.14 5.85
C ILE A 60 3.76 -18.37 4.51
N LEU A 61 4.87 -18.11 3.81
CA LEU A 61 4.85 -17.28 2.59
C LEU A 61 4.97 -18.12 1.32
N LEU A 62 3.83 -18.25 0.63
CA LEU A 62 3.71 -18.92 -0.67
C LEU A 62 4.19 -18.03 -1.86
N ASP A 63 4.64 -16.80 -1.60
CA ASP A 63 5.09 -15.81 -2.59
C ASP A 63 6.32 -15.03 -2.09
N ASP A 64 7.06 -14.39 -3.00
CA ASP A 64 8.20 -13.50 -2.69
C ASP A 64 7.76 -12.42 -1.68
N PRO A 65 8.20 -12.51 -0.40
CA PRO A 65 7.74 -11.63 0.66
C PRO A 65 7.99 -10.16 0.37
N ALA A 66 9.12 -9.85 -0.29
CA ALA A 66 9.48 -8.48 -0.64
C ALA A 66 8.54 -7.92 -1.74
N SER A 67 8.14 -8.78 -2.69
CA SER A 67 7.19 -8.42 -3.75
C SER A 67 5.82 -8.08 -3.18
N GLU A 68 5.33 -8.85 -2.20
CA GLU A 68 4.04 -8.58 -1.56
C GLU A 68 4.05 -7.29 -0.72
N VAL A 69 5.15 -7.02 0.00
CA VAL A 69 5.33 -5.74 0.70
C VAL A 69 5.26 -4.57 -0.27
N LEU A 70 5.96 -4.66 -1.40
CA LEU A 70 5.98 -3.60 -2.42
C LEU A 70 4.60 -3.42 -3.05
N LYS A 71 3.94 -4.49 -3.52
CA LYS A 71 2.58 -4.42 -4.11
C LYS A 71 1.60 -3.75 -3.15
N SER A 72 1.63 -4.14 -1.89
CA SER A 72 0.74 -3.61 -0.84
C SER A 72 1.01 -2.14 -0.53
N ALA A 73 2.29 -1.74 -0.49
CA ALA A 73 2.67 -0.36 -0.27
C ALA A 73 2.32 0.55 -1.46
N PHE A 74 2.52 0.07 -2.69
CA PHE A 74 2.08 0.76 -3.90
C PHE A 74 0.57 0.93 -3.93
N TRP A 75 -0.18 -0.12 -3.60
CA TRP A 75 -1.63 -0.04 -3.47
C TRP A 75 -2.04 1.07 -2.49
N LEU A 76 -1.46 1.08 -1.29
CA LEU A 76 -1.79 2.07 -0.26
C LEU A 76 -1.47 3.50 -0.71
N MET A 77 -0.30 3.71 -1.31
CA MET A 77 0.09 5.02 -1.84
C MET A 77 -0.85 5.49 -2.95
N TYR A 78 -1.16 4.59 -3.89
CA TYR A 78 -2.04 4.89 -5.01
C TYR A 78 -3.46 5.22 -4.51
N PHE A 79 -4.00 4.41 -3.59
CA PHE A 79 -5.29 4.66 -2.95
C PHE A 79 -5.32 6.03 -2.24
N CYS A 80 -4.32 6.32 -1.41
CA CYS A 80 -4.23 7.59 -0.69
C CYS A 80 -4.20 8.80 -1.62
N ARG A 81 -3.47 8.70 -2.74
CA ARG A 81 -3.41 9.75 -3.77
C ARG A 81 -4.78 10.05 -4.37
N PHE A 82 -5.53 9.02 -4.75
CA PHE A 82 -6.86 9.20 -5.34
C PHE A 82 -7.91 9.66 -4.33
N MET A 83 -7.79 9.24 -3.06
CA MET A 83 -8.74 9.61 -2.02
C MET A 83 -8.50 10.98 -1.41
N GLY A 84 -7.41 11.67 -1.79
CA GLY A 84 -7.00 12.95 -1.24
C GLY A 84 -6.57 12.84 0.22
N ALA A 85 -6.00 11.70 0.62
CA ALA A 85 -5.59 11.48 1.99
C ALA A 85 -4.40 12.41 2.35
N PRO A 86 -4.37 12.94 3.58
CA PRO A 86 -3.28 13.81 4.00
C PRO A 86 -1.96 13.02 4.02
N LYS A 87 -0.89 13.63 3.51
CA LYS A 87 0.43 12.99 3.42
C LYS A 87 0.94 12.49 4.77
N SER A 88 0.64 13.22 5.85
CA SER A 88 0.96 12.81 7.22
C SER A 88 0.34 11.47 7.62
N LEU A 89 -0.84 11.13 7.12
CA LEU A 89 -1.48 9.84 7.36
C LEU A 89 -0.73 8.71 6.65
N VAL A 90 -0.29 8.93 5.40
CA VAL A 90 0.52 7.99 4.62
C VAL A 90 1.87 7.76 5.29
N ASP A 91 2.55 8.83 5.67
CA ASP A 91 3.85 8.80 6.34
C ASP A 91 3.75 8.08 7.70
N SER A 92 2.61 8.24 8.40
CA SER A 92 2.34 7.53 9.65
C SER A 92 2.00 6.05 9.47
N CYS A 93 1.70 5.59 8.25
CA CYS A 93 1.33 4.21 7.95
C CYS A 93 2.52 3.38 7.46
N LEU A 94 3.41 3.96 6.66
CA LEU A 94 4.53 3.23 6.04
C LEU A 94 5.81 3.30 6.89
N PRO A 95 6.60 2.22 6.97
CA PRO A 95 7.95 2.29 7.55
C PRO A 95 8.83 3.28 6.76
N PRO A 96 9.70 4.08 7.42
CA PRO A 96 10.57 5.04 6.73
C PRO A 96 11.48 4.40 5.68
N SER A 97 11.97 3.18 5.94
CA SER A 97 12.79 2.41 4.99
C SER A 97 12.03 2.08 3.71
N LEU A 98 10.75 1.74 3.82
CA LEU A 98 9.90 1.42 2.68
C LEU A 98 9.55 2.67 1.87
N VAL A 99 9.32 3.81 2.54
CA VAL A 99 9.15 5.10 1.88
C VAL A 99 10.38 5.47 1.05
N ALA A 100 11.58 5.24 1.58
CA ALA A 100 12.83 5.48 0.84
C ALA A 100 12.95 4.58 -0.39
N MET A 101 12.61 3.29 -0.29
CA MET A 101 12.62 2.35 -1.42
C MET A 101 11.62 2.71 -2.52
N LEU A 102 10.48 3.30 -2.16
CA LEU A 102 9.44 3.72 -3.12
C LEU A 102 9.77 5.07 -3.80
N GLN A 103 10.71 5.83 -3.25
CA GLN A 103 11.17 7.11 -3.79
C GLN A 103 12.46 7.00 -4.61
N MET A 104 13.25 5.95 -4.40
CA MET A 104 14.45 5.59 -5.16
C MET A 104 14.14 5.13 -6.56
#